data_AF-A0A2G9MCB2-F1
#
_entry.id   AF-A0A2G9MCB2-F1
#
_cell.length_a   1.000
_cell.length_b   1.000
_cell.length_c   1.000
_cell.angle_alpha   90.00
_cell.angle_beta   90.00
_cell.angle_gamma   90.00
#
_symmetry.space_group_name_H-M   'P 1'
#
loop_
_entity.id
_entity.type
_entity.pdbx_description
1 polymer ?
#
loop_
_entity_poly.entity_id
_entity_poly.type
_entity_poly.pdbx_seq_one_letter_code
_entity_poly.pdbx_strand_id
1 'polypeptide(L)'
;MSLTWKIVDFIGKWEKRFLLILVGALAINAATIPVTYMANSLVNSETKTAVFTSGSNDLIPNPIISTVVDFFMYTPVTLRQTISGNEVYWYSNATKEKILEVLENPEYTNIIFIGHGTKSSYRASNGDLGIDDLFTRNLPRRKGEFIQHTCGNDIGKRSLGEVLYPDGSGGYGFNELVAIESNYARAWKMIMD
;
A
#
# COMPACT_ATOMS: atom_id res chain seq x y z
N MET A 1 38.16 30.77 -11.86
CA MET A 1 36.91 30.03 -12.16
C MET A 1 35.78 30.74 -11.42
N SER A 2 34.83 31.34 -12.15
CA SER A 2 33.79 32.20 -11.55
C SER A 2 32.79 31.39 -10.71
N LEU A 3 32.15 32.05 -9.74
CA LEU A 3 31.15 31.46 -8.83
C LEU A 3 30.01 30.76 -9.59
N THR A 4 29.63 31.29 -10.75
CA THR A 4 28.63 30.72 -11.65
C THR A 4 28.99 29.32 -12.16
N TRP A 5 30.24 29.05 -12.53
CA TRP A 5 30.66 27.72 -12.99
C TRP A 5 30.64 26.68 -11.86
N LYS A 6 30.97 27.07 -10.63
CA LYS A 6 30.88 26.17 -9.46
C LYS A 6 29.44 25.78 -9.12
N ILE A 7 28.48 26.70 -9.31
CA ILE A 7 27.05 26.44 -9.09
C ILE A 7 26.50 25.48 -10.15
N VAL A 8 26.83 25.70 -11.43
CA VAL A 8 26.40 24.80 -12.52
C VAL A 8 26.97 23.39 -12.35
N ASP A 9 28.26 23.26 -12.02
CA ASP A 9 28.87 21.95 -11.74
C ASP A 9 28.26 21.27 -10.51
N PHE A 10 27.89 22.03 -9.49
CA PHE A 10 27.22 21.50 -8.30
C PHE A 10 25.83 20.97 -8.62
N ILE A 11 25.01 21.74 -9.35
CA ILE A 11 23.67 21.34 -9.79
C ILE A 11 23.76 20.07 -10.67
N GLY A 12 24.66 20.05 -11.66
CA GLY A 12 24.83 18.89 -12.53
C GLY A 12 25.32 17.63 -11.80
N LYS A 13 26.14 17.76 -10.75
CA LYS A 13 26.52 16.62 -9.90
C LYS A 13 25.36 16.11 -9.05
N TRP A 14 24.52 17.00 -8.54
CA TRP A 14 23.32 16.64 -7.79
C TRP A 14 22.29 15.92 -8.66
N GLU A 15 22.02 16.42 -9.86
CA GLU A 15 21.12 15.77 -10.82
C GLU A 15 21.59 14.36 -11.18
N LYS A 16 22.88 14.18 -11.46
CA LYS A 16 23.44 12.84 -11.76
C LYS A 16 23.32 11.88 -10.59
N ARG A 17 23.60 12.33 -9.36
CA ARG A 17 23.44 11.51 -8.15
C ARG A 17 21.98 11.11 -7.93
N PHE A 18 21.06 12.07 -8.08
CA PHE A 18 19.63 11.81 -7.97
C PHE A 18 19.15 10.79 -9.00
N LEU A 19 19.54 10.94 -10.27
CA LEU A 19 19.20 9.99 -11.33
C LEU A 19 19.77 8.59 -11.06
N LEU A 20 21.02 8.48 -10.58
CA LEU A 20 21.61 7.19 -10.23
C LEU A 20 20.86 6.51 -9.07
N ILE A 21 20.46 7.27 -8.05
CA ILE A 21 19.65 6.75 -6.93
C ILE A 21 18.30 6.27 -7.43
N LEU A 22 17.63 7.04 -8.28
CA LEU A 22 16.34 6.68 -8.85
C LEU A 22 16.44 5.41 -9.71
N VAL A 23 17.42 5.35 -10.63
CA VAL A 23 17.67 4.17 -11.46
C VAL A 23 18.00 2.95 -10.59
N GLY A 24 18.80 3.13 -9.54
CA GLY A 24 19.10 2.07 -8.57
C GLY A 24 17.83 1.55 -7.89
N ALA A 25 16.95 2.44 -7.41
CA ALA A 25 15.69 2.06 -6.78
C ALA A 25 14.74 1.31 -7.75
N LEU A 26 14.65 1.78 -9.00
CA LEU A 26 13.88 1.10 -10.04
C LEU A 26 14.46 -0.28 -10.36
N ALA A 27 15.77 -0.40 -10.50
CA ALA A 27 16.44 -1.68 -10.78
C ALA A 27 16.27 -2.69 -9.65
N ILE A 28 16.37 -2.23 -8.39
CA ILE A 28 16.12 -3.07 -7.21
C ILE A 28 14.68 -3.59 -7.24
N ASN A 29 13.68 -2.72 -7.38
CA ASN A 29 12.27 -3.15 -7.43
C ASN A 29 12.00 -4.13 -8.57
N ALA A 30 12.51 -3.85 -9.77
CA ALA A 30 12.34 -4.75 -10.91
C ALA A 30 12.95 -6.14 -10.67
N ALA A 31 14.09 -6.21 -9.98
CA ALA A 31 14.74 -7.47 -9.64
C ALA A 31 14.07 -8.21 -8.47
N THR A 32 13.53 -7.49 -7.49
CA THR A 32 12.95 -8.10 -6.28
C THR A 32 11.52 -8.57 -6.46
N ILE A 33 10.74 -7.99 -7.38
CA ILE A 33 9.35 -8.39 -7.64
C ILE A 33 9.24 -9.90 -7.97
N PRO A 34 9.99 -10.47 -8.94
CA PRO A 34 9.91 -11.89 -9.25
C PRO A 34 10.31 -12.79 -8.08
N VAL A 35 11.38 -12.42 -7.36
CA VAL A 35 11.86 -13.17 -6.19
C VAL A 35 10.80 -13.20 -5.09
N THR A 36 10.17 -12.05 -4.84
CA THR A 36 9.13 -11.92 -3.80
C THR A 36 7.85 -12.64 -4.19
N TYR A 37 7.47 -12.60 -5.47
CA TYR A 37 6.36 -13.39 -6.00
C TYR A 37 6.61 -14.89 -5.80
N MET A 38 7.81 -15.37 -6.13
CA MET A 38 8.20 -16.77 -5.89
C MET A 38 8.15 -17.11 -4.40
N ALA A 39 8.72 -16.28 -3.54
CA ALA A 39 8.68 -16.50 -2.09
C ALA A 39 7.25 -16.62 -1.57
N ASN A 40 6.35 -15.73 -2.00
CA ASN A 40 4.94 -15.76 -1.63
C ASN A 40 4.25 -17.06 -2.10
N SER A 41 4.55 -17.54 -3.31
CA SER A 41 3.97 -18.79 -3.85
C SER A 41 4.38 -20.06 -3.10
N LEU A 42 5.47 -19.99 -2.31
CA LEU A 42 5.96 -21.09 -1.50
C LEU A 42 5.41 -21.06 -0.06
N VAL A 43 4.67 -20.01 0.31
CA VAL A 43 4.02 -19.92 1.61
C VAL A 43 2.84 -20.88 1.65
N ASN A 44 2.89 -21.85 2.56
CA ASN A 44 1.73 -22.65 2.93
C ASN A 44 1.13 -22.07 4.21
N SER A 45 0.09 -21.24 4.08
CA SER A 45 -0.49 -20.50 5.19
C SER A 45 -1.97 -20.80 5.40
N GLU A 46 -2.36 -20.84 6.68
CA GLU A 46 -3.77 -20.82 7.11
C GLU A 46 -4.35 -19.38 7.10
N THR A 47 -3.50 -18.36 7.05
CA THR A 47 -3.83 -16.93 7.08
C THR A 47 -3.43 -16.21 5.80
N LYS A 48 -4.38 -15.51 5.19
CA LYS A 48 -4.16 -14.75 3.94
C LYS A 48 -4.20 -13.24 4.18
N THR A 49 -3.41 -12.53 3.39
CA THR A 49 -3.36 -11.07 3.35
C THR A 49 -3.87 -10.57 2.01
N ALA A 50 -4.95 -9.77 2.03
CA ALA A 50 -5.39 -9.05 0.85
C ALA A 50 -4.76 -7.65 0.83
N VAL A 51 -4.12 -7.30 -0.29
CA VAL A 51 -3.57 -5.96 -0.52
C VAL A 51 -4.33 -5.30 -1.66
N PHE A 52 -4.85 -4.11 -1.42
CA PHE A 52 -5.56 -3.31 -2.41
C PHE A 52 -4.79 -2.04 -2.71
N THR A 53 -4.58 -1.78 -4.00
CA THR A 53 -3.99 -0.51 -4.47
C THR A 53 -4.97 0.29 -5.30
N SER A 54 -4.96 1.60 -5.11
CA SER A 54 -5.78 2.52 -5.88
C SER A 54 -4.94 3.64 -6.45
N GLY A 55 -5.25 3.99 -7.70
CA GLY A 55 -4.81 5.25 -8.29
C GLY A 55 -5.95 6.24 -8.23
N SER A 56 -5.70 7.45 -7.77
CA SER A 56 -6.62 8.57 -7.95
C SER A 56 -5.81 9.81 -8.27
N ASN A 57 -5.76 10.17 -9.53
CA ASN A 57 -5.13 11.42 -9.95
C ASN A 57 -6.00 12.05 -11.03
N ASP A 58 -6.38 13.31 -10.83
CA ASP A 58 -7.21 14.04 -11.80
C ASP A 58 -6.50 14.21 -13.16
N LEU A 59 -5.17 14.06 -13.20
CA LEU A 59 -4.33 14.26 -14.38
C LEU A 59 -3.85 12.96 -15.02
N ILE A 60 -3.90 11.83 -14.31
CA ILE A 60 -3.34 10.55 -14.78
C ILE A 60 -4.37 9.44 -14.57
N PRO A 61 -4.69 8.64 -15.59
CA PRO A 61 -5.62 7.52 -15.46
C PRO A 61 -5.33 6.65 -14.24
N ASN A 62 -6.36 6.40 -13.42
CA ASN A 62 -6.27 5.63 -12.18
C ASN A 62 -5.49 4.30 -12.31
N PRO A 63 -5.66 3.48 -13.38
CA PRO A 63 -4.89 2.24 -13.53
C PRO A 63 -3.37 2.46 -13.68
N ILE A 64 -2.94 3.59 -14.23
CA ILE A 64 -1.52 3.90 -14.39
C ILE A 64 -0.92 4.24 -13.02
N ILE A 65 -1.62 5.04 -12.22
CA ILE A 65 -1.17 5.37 -10.87
C ILE A 65 -1.15 4.13 -9.98
N SER A 66 -2.17 3.26 -10.04
CA SER A 66 -2.17 2.02 -9.26
C SER A 66 -0.97 1.13 -9.65
N THR A 67 -0.63 1.06 -10.95
CA THR A 67 0.55 0.31 -11.41
C THR A 67 1.85 0.88 -10.85
N VAL A 68 1.99 2.20 -10.76
CA VAL A 68 3.16 2.83 -10.13
C VAL A 68 3.21 2.50 -8.64
N VAL A 69 2.08 2.57 -7.94
CA VAL A 69 1.96 2.16 -6.53
C VAL A 69 2.34 0.69 -6.35
N ASP A 70 1.85 -0.20 -7.20
CA ASP A 70 2.18 -1.62 -7.20
C ASP A 70 3.69 -1.83 -7.34
N PHE A 71 4.31 -1.18 -8.33
CA PHE A 71 5.74 -1.33 -8.60
C PHE A 71 6.61 -1.00 -7.38
N PHE A 72 6.28 0.05 -6.63
CA PHE A 72 7.03 0.42 -5.44
C PHE A 72 6.64 -0.41 -4.21
N MET A 73 5.36 -0.69 -4.01
CA MET A 73 4.87 -1.27 -2.75
C MET A 73 4.86 -2.79 -2.74
N TYR A 74 4.86 -3.45 -3.91
CA TYR A 74 4.71 -4.89 -4.02
C TYR A 74 5.76 -5.66 -3.21
N THR A 75 7.04 -5.40 -3.49
CA THR A 75 8.15 -6.10 -2.82
C THR A 75 8.10 -5.93 -1.30
N PRO A 76 8.16 -4.72 -0.73
CA PRO A 76 8.29 -4.57 0.72
C PRO A 76 7.06 -5.10 1.48
N VAL A 77 5.85 -4.87 0.96
CA VAL A 77 4.62 -5.33 1.60
C VAL A 77 4.52 -6.85 1.53
N THR A 78 4.77 -7.43 0.36
CA THR A 78 4.65 -8.89 0.17
C THR A 78 5.69 -9.62 0.99
N LEU A 79 6.96 -9.18 0.94
CA LEU A 79 8.05 -9.81 1.67
C LEU A 79 7.79 -9.82 3.18
N ARG A 80 7.32 -8.70 3.77
CA ARG A 80 6.97 -8.65 5.19
C ARG A 80 5.91 -9.70 5.54
N GLN A 81 4.83 -9.74 4.79
CA GLN A 81 3.72 -10.65 5.06
C GLN A 81 4.16 -12.12 4.90
N THR A 82 4.94 -12.42 3.87
CA THR A 82 5.56 -13.74 3.67
C THR A 82 6.49 -14.14 4.80
N ILE A 83 7.33 -13.22 5.32
CA ILE A 83 8.19 -13.49 6.49
C ILE A 83 7.35 -13.78 7.74
N SER A 84 6.22 -13.09 7.90
CA SER A 84 5.23 -13.37 8.95
C SER A 84 4.39 -14.62 8.70
N GLY A 85 4.68 -15.39 7.64
CA GLY A 85 3.98 -16.63 7.31
C GLY A 85 2.64 -16.44 6.62
N ASN A 86 2.28 -15.24 6.15
CA ASN A 86 1.02 -14.97 5.48
C ASN A 86 1.16 -15.03 3.95
N GLU A 87 0.21 -15.68 3.28
CA GLU A 87 0.11 -15.66 1.81
C GLU A 87 -0.56 -14.37 1.35
N VAL A 88 0.02 -13.69 0.37
CA VAL A 88 -0.42 -12.39 -0.12
C VAL A 88 -1.17 -12.50 -1.43
N TYR A 89 -2.33 -11.87 -1.50
CA TYR A 89 -3.14 -11.69 -2.70
C TYR A 89 -3.24 -10.21 -3.02
N TRP A 90 -2.76 -9.83 -4.20
CA TRP A 90 -2.65 -8.43 -4.61
C TRP A 90 -3.75 -8.06 -5.61
N TYR A 91 -4.50 -7.00 -5.29
CA TYR A 91 -5.65 -6.53 -6.05
C TYR A 91 -5.41 -5.08 -6.50
N SER A 92 -4.91 -4.93 -7.74
CA SER A 92 -4.68 -3.61 -8.32
C SER A 92 -5.97 -2.97 -8.83
N ASN A 93 -6.21 -1.73 -8.41
CA ASN A 93 -7.35 -0.91 -8.84
C ASN A 93 -8.71 -1.63 -8.78
N ALA A 94 -8.93 -2.38 -7.70
CA ALA A 94 -10.13 -3.18 -7.51
C ALA A 94 -11.41 -2.32 -7.46
N THR A 95 -12.52 -2.88 -7.95
CA THR A 95 -13.85 -2.28 -7.77
C THR A 95 -14.29 -2.43 -6.32
N LYS A 96 -15.22 -1.57 -5.88
CA LYS A 96 -15.79 -1.64 -4.54
C LYS A 96 -16.39 -3.02 -4.23
N GLU A 97 -17.13 -3.59 -5.18
CA GLU A 97 -17.74 -4.92 -4.99
C GLU A 97 -16.67 -6.01 -4.82
N LYS A 98 -15.57 -5.94 -5.59
CA LYS A 98 -14.50 -6.93 -5.44
C LYS A 98 -13.81 -6.83 -4.07
N ILE A 99 -13.65 -5.61 -3.55
CA ILE A 99 -13.11 -5.40 -2.20
C ILE A 99 -14.06 -6.01 -1.18
N LEU A 100 -15.37 -5.73 -1.27
CA LEU A 100 -16.38 -6.28 -0.37
C LEU A 100 -16.41 -7.81 -0.39
N GLU A 101 -16.38 -8.43 -1.57
CA GLU A 101 -16.30 -9.89 -1.74
C GLU A 101 -15.10 -10.50 -0.98
N VAL A 102 -13.94 -9.86 -1.08
CA VAL A 102 -12.73 -10.29 -0.36
C VAL A 102 -12.87 -10.06 1.14
N LEU A 103 -13.49 -8.95 1.56
CA LEU A 103 -13.77 -8.64 2.97
C LEU A 103 -14.87 -9.52 3.58
N GLU A 104 -15.69 -10.20 2.79
CA GLU A 104 -16.65 -11.20 3.28
C GLU A 104 -15.97 -12.56 3.50
N ASN A 105 -14.87 -12.84 2.78
CA ASN A 105 -14.14 -14.10 2.91
C ASN A 105 -13.30 -14.12 4.22
N PRO A 106 -13.55 -15.09 5.14
CA PRO A 106 -12.85 -15.16 6.41
C PRO A 106 -11.39 -15.64 6.32
N GLU A 107 -10.96 -16.22 5.20
CA GLU A 107 -9.56 -16.63 5.01
C GLU A 107 -8.61 -15.42 4.94
N TYR A 108 -9.11 -14.25 4.51
CA TYR A 108 -8.37 -13.00 4.51
C TYR A 108 -8.41 -12.37 5.90
N THR A 109 -7.51 -12.85 6.76
CA THR A 109 -7.36 -12.38 8.14
C THR A 109 -6.62 -11.06 8.24
N ASN A 110 -5.80 -10.70 7.24
CA ASN A 110 -5.06 -9.44 7.16
C ASN A 110 -5.52 -8.63 5.95
N ILE A 111 -5.66 -7.31 6.11
CA ILE A 111 -6.15 -6.40 5.06
C ILE A 111 -5.23 -5.17 4.98
N ILE A 112 -4.75 -4.87 3.78
CA ILE A 112 -3.88 -3.73 3.52
C ILE A 112 -4.50 -2.86 2.43
N PHE A 113 -4.69 -1.57 2.72
CA PHE A 113 -5.13 -0.56 1.75
C PHE A 113 -3.98 0.40 1.43
N ILE A 114 -3.72 0.64 0.15
CA ILE A 114 -2.68 1.56 -0.33
C ILE A 114 -3.26 2.46 -1.42
N GLY A 115 -3.01 3.77 -1.32
CA GLY A 115 -3.45 4.75 -2.32
C GLY A 115 -4.33 5.83 -1.73
N HIS A 116 -5.47 6.10 -2.36
CA HIS A 116 -6.35 7.18 -1.95
C HIS A 116 -7.45 6.70 -1.02
N GLY A 117 -7.80 7.55 -0.05
CA GLY A 117 -8.79 7.26 0.97
C GLY A 117 -8.60 8.16 2.18
N THR A 118 -9.46 7.99 3.17
CA THR A 118 -9.36 8.60 4.49
C THR A 118 -9.24 7.52 5.56
N LYS A 119 -8.95 7.86 6.82
CA LYS A 119 -9.04 6.91 7.93
C LYS A 119 -10.36 6.10 7.92
N SER A 120 -11.48 6.69 7.51
CA SER A 120 -12.80 6.03 7.40
C SER A 120 -13.22 5.56 5.99
N SER A 121 -12.38 5.71 4.97
CA SER A 121 -12.74 5.35 3.59
C SER A 121 -11.57 4.93 2.70
N TYR A 122 -11.86 4.19 1.64
CA TYR A 122 -10.88 3.81 0.62
C TYR A 122 -11.44 4.05 -0.78
N ARG A 123 -10.65 4.66 -1.68
CA ARG A 123 -11.05 4.95 -3.06
C ARG A 123 -10.90 3.68 -3.91
N ALA A 124 -11.99 2.98 -4.17
CA ALA A 124 -12.01 1.91 -5.16
C ALA A 124 -12.09 2.50 -6.59
N SER A 125 -11.89 1.66 -7.61
CA SER A 125 -11.86 2.13 -9.01
C SER A 125 -13.17 2.73 -9.51
N ASN A 126 -14.30 2.35 -8.91
CA ASN A 126 -15.65 2.79 -9.28
C ASN A 126 -16.40 3.54 -8.16
N GLY A 127 -15.71 3.99 -7.11
CA GLY A 127 -16.30 4.78 -6.02
C GLY A 127 -15.63 4.55 -4.68
N ASP A 128 -16.07 5.29 -3.67
CA ASP A 128 -15.54 5.15 -2.31
C ASP A 128 -16.19 3.95 -1.60
N LEU A 129 -15.34 3.17 -0.93
CA LEU A 129 -15.70 2.23 0.12
C LEU A 129 -15.66 2.97 1.45
N GLY A 130 -16.81 3.19 2.08
CA GLY A 130 -16.93 3.78 3.40
C GLY A 130 -17.33 2.76 4.46
N ILE A 131 -17.42 3.23 5.70
CA ILE A 131 -17.87 2.43 6.83
C ILE A 131 -19.31 1.93 6.67
N ASP A 132 -20.19 2.72 6.06
CA ASP A 132 -21.59 2.33 5.84
C ASP A 132 -21.69 1.12 4.89
N ASP A 133 -20.81 1.04 3.88
CA ASP A 133 -20.72 -0.13 3.01
C ASP A 133 -20.31 -1.39 3.80
N LEU A 134 -19.51 -1.25 4.87
CA LEU A 134 -19.10 -2.37 5.72
C LEU A 134 -20.23 -2.83 6.66
N PHE A 135 -21.00 -1.90 7.24
CA PHE A 135 -22.09 -2.24 8.16
C PHE A 135 -23.29 -2.91 7.49
N THR A 136 -23.46 -2.71 6.19
CA THR A 136 -24.52 -3.37 5.42
C THR A 136 -24.20 -4.83 5.06
N ARG A 137 -22.98 -5.30 5.38
CA ARG A 137 -22.53 -6.67 5.09
C ARG A 137 -22.28 -7.45 6.39
N ASN A 138 -22.44 -8.77 6.32
CA ASN A 138 -22.14 -9.67 7.44
C ASN A 138 -20.64 -10.02 7.44
N LEU A 139 -19.79 -9.05 7.75
CA LEU A 139 -18.34 -9.24 7.70
C LEU A 139 -17.85 -10.10 8.88
N PRO A 140 -16.93 -11.05 8.63
CA PRO A 140 -16.33 -11.83 9.71
C PRO A 140 -15.46 -10.95 10.61
N ARG A 141 -15.43 -11.28 11.90
CA ARG A 141 -14.45 -10.69 12.83
C ARG A 141 -13.07 -11.22 12.51
N ARG A 142 -12.08 -10.33 12.46
CA ARG A 142 -10.68 -10.66 12.12
C ARG A 142 -9.77 -10.47 13.33
N LYS A 143 -8.74 -11.32 13.40
CA LYS A 143 -7.67 -11.26 14.41
C LYS A 143 -6.29 -11.01 13.82
N GLY A 144 -6.19 -10.90 12.50
CA GLY A 144 -4.95 -10.52 11.84
C GLY A 144 -4.74 -9.01 11.91
N GLU A 145 -4.06 -8.51 10.88
CA GLU A 145 -3.54 -7.16 10.82
C GLU A 145 -4.28 -6.29 9.81
N PHE A 146 -4.50 -5.04 10.21
CA PHE A 146 -4.94 -3.96 9.32
C PHE A 146 -3.80 -2.99 9.05
N ILE A 147 -3.55 -2.65 7.79
CA ILE A 147 -2.62 -1.56 7.44
C ILE A 147 -3.31 -0.64 6.44
N GLN A 148 -3.17 0.67 6.62
CA GLN A 148 -3.73 1.64 5.70
C GLN A 148 -2.75 2.76 5.36
N HIS A 149 -2.19 2.66 4.15
CA HIS A 149 -1.35 3.65 3.47
C HIS A 149 -2.20 4.59 2.61
N THR A 150 -3.02 5.44 3.25
CA THR A 150 -3.86 6.42 2.54
C THR A 150 -3.60 7.85 3.00
N CYS A 151 -4.03 8.81 2.18
CA CYS A 151 -3.65 10.22 2.30
C CYS A 151 -4.57 11.08 3.18
N GLY A 152 -5.80 10.64 3.46
CA GLY A 152 -6.81 11.46 4.14
C GLY A 152 -6.96 11.17 5.63
N ASN A 153 -7.17 12.22 6.41
CA ASN A 153 -7.55 12.14 7.82
C ASN A 153 -8.91 12.80 8.01
N ASP A 154 -9.89 12.04 8.51
CA ASP A 154 -11.19 12.54 8.91
C ASP A 154 -11.37 12.46 10.42
N ILE A 155 -11.21 13.63 11.05
CA ILE A 155 -11.30 13.81 12.49
C ILE A 155 -12.69 13.42 13.00
N GLY A 156 -12.73 12.66 14.10
CA GLY A 156 -13.96 12.29 14.79
C GLY A 156 -14.73 11.12 14.16
N LYS A 157 -14.25 10.55 13.05
CA LYS A 157 -14.82 9.33 12.47
C LYS A 157 -14.10 8.08 12.97
N ARG A 158 -14.87 7.00 13.10
CA ARG A 158 -14.35 5.64 13.24
C ARG A 158 -13.53 5.31 12.00
N SER A 159 -12.49 4.50 12.13
CA SER A 159 -11.68 3.99 11.01
C SER A 159 -12.26 2.73 10.40
N LEU A 160 -11.88 2.44 9.16
CA LEU A 160 -12.10 1.11 8.57
C LEU A 160 -11.47 0.00 9.44
N GLY A 161 -10.28 0.25 9.99
CA GLY A 161 -9.59 -0.68 10.90
C GLY A 161 -10.41 -1.00 12.15
N GLU A 162 -10.98 -0.01 12.84
CA GLU A 162 -11.84 -0.22 14.01
C GLU A 162 -13.14 -0.97 13.69
N VAL A 163 -13.59 -0.97 12.44
CA VAL A 163 -14.77 -1.73 12.00
C VAL A 163 -14.39 -3.17 11.65
N LEU A 164 -13.29 -3.37 10.92
CA LEU A 164 -12.82 -4.69 10.48
C LEU A 164 -12.13 -5.49 11.60
N TYR A 165 -11.52 -4.79 12.58
CA TYR A 165 -10.74 -5.34 13.68
C TYR A 165 -11.17 -4.71 15.02
N PRO A 166 -12.38 -5.03 15.50
CA PRO A 166 -12.95 -4.41 16.69
C PRO A 166 -12.16 -4.66 17.99
N ASP A 167 -11.35 -5.72 18.04
CA ASP A 167 -10.54 -6.09 19.19
C ASP A 167 -9.21 -5.31 19.27
N GLY A 168 -8.97 -4.38 18.36
CA GLY A 168 -7.79 -3.50 18.38
C GLY A 168 -6.52 -4.11 17.80
N SER A 169 -6.57 -5.30 17.17
CA SER A 169 -5.44 -5.83 16.38
C SER A 169 -5.21 -5.08 15.06
N GLY A 170 -5.98 -4.01 14.80
CA GLY A 170 -5.84 -3.16 13.63
C GLY A 170 -4.57 -2.31 13.73
N GLY A 171 -3.61 -2.56 12.84
CA GLY A 171 -2.36 -1.83 12.76
C GLY A 171 -2.54 -0.36 12.31
N TYR A 172 -1.40 0.26 12.05
CA TYR A 172 -1.28 1.70 11.87
C TYR A 172 -1.90 2.19 10.53
N GLY A 173 -2.74 3.22 10.62
CA GLY A 173 -3.20 4.01 9.48
C GLY A 173 -2.56 5.41 9.50
N PHE A 174 -2.12 5.91 8.36
CA PHE A 174 -1.48 7.24 8.30
C PHE A 174 -2.52 8.36 8.35
N ASN A 175 -2.32 9.29 9.29
CA ASN A 175 -3.18 10.47 9.49
C ASN A 175 -2.70 11.72 8.69
N GLU A 176 -1.82 11.53 7.72
CA GLU A 176 -1.18 12.61 6.96
C GLU A 176 -1.12 12.27 5.46
N LEU A 177 -1.01 13.29 4.61
CA LEU A 177 -0.77 13.12 3.17
C LEU A 177 0.61 12.49 2.99
N VAL A 178 0.70 11.16 2.87
CA VAL A 178 1.96 10.46 2.66
C VAL A 178 2.24 10.32 1.17
N ALA A 179 3.32 10.95 0.69
CA ALA A 179 3.81 10.77 -0.68
C ALA A 179 4.26 9.32 -0.93
N ILE A 180 4.24 8.87 -2.19
CA ILE A 180 4.56 7.48 -2.55
C ILE A 180 5.96 7.06 -2.09
N GLU A 181 6.93 7.96 -2.13
CA GLU A 181 8.31 7.71 -1.67
C GLU A 181 8.36 7.50 -0.16
N SER A 182 7.53 8.24 0.59
CA SER A 182 7.41 8.08 2.03
C SER A 182 6.71 6.77 2.41
N ASN A 183 5.67 6.37 1.66
CA ASN A 183 5.05 5.06 1.82
C ASN A 183 6.03 3.93 1.49
N TYR A 184 6.82 4.09 0.43
CA TYR A 184 7.83 3.12 0.02
C TYR A 184 8.92 2.94 1.09
N ALA A 185 9.51 4.02 1.59
CA ALA A 185 10.52 3.96 2.65
C ALA A 185 9.97 3.35 3.94
N ARG A 186 8.72 3.69 4.31
CA ARG A 186 8.05 3.14 5.48
C ARG A 186 7.76 1.65 5.32
N ALA A 187 7.31 1.20 4.15
CA ALA A 187 7.08 -0.21 3.87
C ALA A 187 8.35 -1.04 4.02
N TRP A 188 9.50 -0.53 3.56
CA TRP A 188 10.80 -1.18 3.80
C TRP A 188 11.18 -1.21 5.28
N LYS A 189 10.90 -0.13 6.02
CA LYS A 189 11.14 -0.10 7.47
C LYS A 189 10.35 -1.19 8.21
N MET A 190 9.11 -1.46 7.81
CA MET A 190 8.26 -2.48 8.43
C MET A 190 8.76 -3.92 8.28
N ILE A 191 9.75 -4.18 7.41
CA ILE A 191 10.42 -5.50 7.34
C ILE A 191 11.49 -5.62 8.44
N MET A 192 12.07 -4.49 8.87
CA MET A 192 13.20 -4.46 9.81
C MET A 192 12.77 -4.38 11.28
N ASP A 193 11.52 -3.97 11.53
CA ASP A 193 10.90 -3.87 12.87
C ASP A 193 10.20 -5.18 13.24
#